data_AF-A0A918GWV7-F1
#
_entry.id   AF-A0A918GWV7-F1
#
_cell.length_a   1.000
_cell.length_b   1.000
_cell.length_c   1.000
_cell.angle_alpha   90.00
_cell.angle_beta   90.00
_cell.angle_gamma   90.00
#
_symmetry.space_group_name_H-M   'P 1'
#
loop_
_entity.id
_entity.type
_entity.pdbx_description
1 polymer ?
#
loop_
_entity_poly.entity_id
_entity_poly.type
_entity_poly.pdbx_seq_one_letter_code
_entity_poly.pdbx_strand_id
1 'polypeptide(L)'
;MPRGERVAEDQIAVCSLSSRELVAPLSALPGVALAGTLMTANLGIEELLRTLARRPAIRGLVVCGKESPRFLAGQSLLALFRDGVDPERRRIVGAAGYLPVLRSVPLHEVERLRARVEVVDARGERDPLVLGEIVRKLRARLRAARPPAPDARAASADGPYRPVPGFRRLRAGGRRVGLSQVLDGFVVISLDRRARRIVLRHYDDDLTPRHEMAGVRAESMLLGLLRAGVITDPSHAGYLGGELTKAETALRLGLPYVQDVPLRAPGRPGDAVLPGHAREENPAMTEASPGQPSMAEFLTAVVTGLGLEGTELDPDVPLGSQVSVESVRMIELAILLEEELGLDLPPDLDLRKCSPQELYGALTA
;
A
#
# COMPACT_ATOMS: atom_id res chain seq x y z
N MET A 1 -17.02 40.49 43.76
CA MET A 1 -16.79 40.24 42.31
C MET A 1 -17.22 38.82 41.99
N PRO A 2 -18.32 38.58 41.27
CA PRO A 2 -18.67 37.22 40.86
C PRO A 2 -17.65 36.73 39.85
N ARG A 3 -17.23 35.46 39.99
CA ARG A 3 -16.27 34.79 39.11
C ARG A 3 -16.84 34.77 37.69
N GLY A 4 -16.08 35.32 36.75
CA GLY A 4 -16.45 35.39 35.34
C GLY A 4 -16.93 34.04 34.79
N GLU A 5 -18.09 34.08 34.13
CA GLU A 5 -18.61 33.02 33.29
C GLU A 5 -17.53 32.58 32.29
N ARG A 6 -17.06 31.34 32.40
CA ARG A 6 -16.28 30.71 31.33
C ARG A 6 -17.23 30.35 30.21
N VAL A 7 -17.27 31.16 29.16
CA VAL A 7 -17.98 30.85 27.91
C VAL A 7 -17.26 29.64 27.27
N ALA A 8 -17.82 28.44 27.43
CA ALA A 8 -17.38 27.28 26.66
C ALA A 8 -17.87 27.46 25.21
N GLU A 9 -17.06 28.14 24.40
CA GLU A 9 -17.37 28.57 23.03
C GLU A 9 -17.49 27.41 22.03
N ASP A 10 -16.78 26.30 22.32
CA ASP A 10 -16.61 25.17 21.42
C ASP A 10 -17.47 23.98 21.86
N GLN A 11 -18.57 23.78 21.12
CA GLN A 11 -19.61 22.81 21.45
C GLN A 11 -19.87 21.81 20.32
N ILE A 12 -19.15 21.92 19.20
CA ILE A 12 -19.41 21.16 17.99
C ILE A 12 -18.24 20.22 17.69
N ALA A 13 -18.55 18.96 17.45
CA ALA A 13 -17.66 18.02 16.79
C ALA A 13 -17.98 17.96 15.29
N VAL A 14 -16.96 17.74 14.46
CA VAL A 14 -17.12 17.55 13.02
C VAL A 14 -16.54 16.20 12.60
N CYS A 15 -17.34 15.40 11.91
CA CYS A 15 -16.98 14.11 11.34
C CYS A 15 -16.96 14.24 9.82
N SER A 16 -15.76 14.28 9.23
CA SER A 16 -15.54 14.49 7.79
C SER A 16 -15.55 13.21 6.95
N LEU A 17 -15.96 12.07 7.53
CA LEU A 17 -15.95 10.76 6.89
C LEU A 17 -14.60 10.50 6.19
N SER A 18 -14.58 10.12 4.90
CA SER A 18 -13.35 9.84 4.15
C SER A 18 -12.63 11.08 3.61
N SER A 19 -13.18 12.28 3.82
CA SER A 19 -12.64 13.55 3.31
C SER A 19 -11.62 14.15 4.26
N ARG A 20 -10.42 13.55 4.30
CA ARG A 20 -9.31 13.97 5.19
C ARG A 20 -8.90 15.42 4.97
N GLU A 21 -9.01 15.92 3.75
CA GLU A 21 -8.74 17.30 3.36
C GLU A 21 -9.58 18.33 4.10
N LEU A 22 -10.74 17.94 4.64
CA LEU A 22 -11.64 18.84 5.37
C LEU A 22 -11.28 19.01 6.84
N VAL A 23 -10.46 18.12 7.41
CA VAL A 23 -10.20 18.11 8.86
C VAL A 23 -9.57 19.42 9.34
N ALA A 24 -8.49 19.85 8.67
CA ALA A 24 -7.77 21.07 9.04
C ALA A 24 -8.64 22.34 8.91
N PRO A 25 -9.27 22.64 7.76
CA PRO A 25 -10.09 23.85 7.64
C PRO A 25 -11.29 23.85 8.59
N LEU A 26 -11.96 22.71 8.80
CA LEU A 26 -13.13 22.64 9.69
C LEU A 26 -12.75 22.73 11.17
N SER A 27 -11.56 22.26 11.56
CA SER A 27 -11.07 22.42 12.93
C SER A 27 -10.81 23.88 13.32
N ALA A 28 -10.53 24.74 12.33
CA ALA A 28 -10.28 26.16 12.56
C ALA A 28 -11.57 26.99 12.66
N LEU A 29 -12.75 26.39 12.43
CA LEU A 29 -14.01 27.10 12.47
C LEU A 29 -14.41 27.47 13.91
N PRO A 30 -14.89 28.70 14.16
CA PRO A 30 -15.34 29.12 15.49
C PRO A 30 -16.46 28.23 16.04
N GLY A 31 -16.25 27.65 17.22
CA GLY A 31 -17.22 26.78 17.89
C GLY A 31 -17.01 25.28 17.65
N VAL A 32 -16.04 24.90 16.81
CA VAL A 32 -15.64 23.51 16.60
C VAL A 32 -14.59 23.12 17.65
N ALA A 33 -14.95 22.16 18.50
CA ALA A 33 -14.08 21.62 19.54
C ALA A 33 -13.13 20.52 19.01
N LEU A 34 -13.56 19.80 17.97
CA LEU A 34 -12.77 18.76 17.30
C LEU A 34 -13.30 18.50 15.90
N ALA A 35 -12.39 18.21 14.96
CA ALA A 35 -12.75 17.60 13.69
C ALA A 35 -11.92 16.33 13.46
N GLY A 36 -12.52 15.32 12.84
CA GLY A 36 -11.87 14.05 12.56
C GLY A 36 -12.48 13.32 11.38
N THR A 37 -11.85 12.22 11.00
CA THR A 37 -12.37 11.29 9.98
C THR A 37 -13.07 10.12 10.65
N LEU A 38 -13.96 9.44 9.92
CA LEU A 38 -14.60 8.21 10.38
C LEU A 38 -14.70 7.21 9.23
N MET A 39 -13.96 6.10 9.34
CA MET A 39 -13.84 5.10 8.26
C MET A 39 -14.74 3.88 8.47
N THR A 40 -14.93 3.45 9.71
CA THR A 40 -15.57 2.16 10.01
C THR A 40 -16.84 2.34 10.82
N ALA A 41 -17.86 1.53 10.50
CA ALA A 41 -19.17 1.53 11.15
C ALA A 41 -19.18 0.84 12.54
N ASN A 42 -18.01 0.58 13.12
CA ASN A 42 -17.84 -0.13 14.39
C ASN A 42 -16.80 0.56 15.28
N LEU A 43 -15.54 0.12 15.27
CA LEU A 43 -14.47 0.64 16.14
C LEU A 43 -14.30 2.16 16.01
N GLY A 44 -14.42 2.69 14.79
CA GLY A 44 -14.39 4.14 14.57
C GLY A 44 -15.56 4.86 15.24
N ILE A 45 -16.76 4.30 15.19
CA ILE A 45 -17.94 4.84 15.89
C ILE A 45 -17.74 4.71 17.40
N GLU A 46 -17.25 3.59 17.91
CA GLU A 46 -16.97 3.43 19.35
C GLU A 46 -15.98 4.47 19.87
N GLU A 47 -14.92 4.75 19.10
CA GLU A 47 -13.94 5.78 19.47
C GLU A 47 -14.54 7.19 19.43
N LEU A 48 -15.41 7.46 18.45
CA LEU A 48 -16.17 8.72 18.40
C LEU A 48 -17.08 8.85 19.63
N LEU A 49 -17.82 7.81 20.00
CA LEU A 49 -18.69 7.84 21.18
C LEU A 49 -17.90 8.04 22.47
N ARG A 50 -16.78 7.32 22.65
CA ARG A 50 -15.84 7.52 23.77
C ARG A 50 -15.33 8.95 23.83
N THR A 51 -14.97 9.51 22.69
CA THR A 51 -14.47 10.88 22.56
C THR A 51 -15.54 11.89 22.97
N LEU A 52 -16.78 11.71 22.53
CA LEU A 52 -17.92 12.54 22.91
C LEU A 52 -18.24 12.41 24.40
N ALA A 53 -18.25 11.19 24.94
CA ALA A 53 -18.53 10.93 26.36
C ALA A 53 -17.55 11.64 27.29
N ARG A 54 -16.26 11.65 26.93
CA ARG A 54 -15.20 12.38 27.67
C ARG A 54 -15.26 13.90 27.53
N ARG A 55 -16.11 14.43 26.62
CA ARG A 55 -16.22 15.86 26.32
C ARG A 55 -17.67 16.33 26.53
N PRO A 56 -18.11 16.51 27.80
CA PRO A 56 -19.47 16.92 28.14
C PRO A 56 -19.92 18.24 27.49
N ALA A 57 -18.97 19.14 27.19
CA ALA A 57 -19.22 20.42 26.52
C ALA A 57 -19.70 20.28 25.07
N ILE A 58 -19.37 19.17 24.38
CA ILE A 58 -19.79 18.94 23.00
C ILE A 58 -21.26 18.51 22.99
N ARG A 59 -22.08 19.31 22.32
CA ARG A 59 -23.54 19.14 22.21
C ARG A 59 -24.00 19.04 20.75
N GLY A 60 -23.11 19.27 19.79
CA GLY A 60 -23.40 19.17 18.36
C GLY A 60 -22.40 18.27 17.64
N LEU A 61 -22.87 17.58 16.62
CA LEU A 61 -22.06 16.77 15.72
C LEU A 61 -22.49 17.03 14.27
N VAL A 62 -21.58 17.52 13.44
CA VAL A 62 -21.79 17.64 11.98
C VAL A 62 -21.16 16.44 11.30
N VAL A 63 -21.92 15.70 10.50
CA VAL A 63 -21.41 14.57 9.69
C VAL A 63 -21.38 15.01 8.23
N CYS A 64 -20.19 15.20 7.67
CA CYS A 64 -19.98 15.74 6.32
C CYS A 64 -18.93 14.96 5.53
N GLY A 65 -18.66 15.38 4.30
CA GLY A 65 -17.65 14.77 3.45
C GLY A 65 -18.14 13.51 2.73
N LYS A 66 -17.20 12.86 2.04
CA LYS A 66 -17.49 11.69 1.20
C LYS A 66 -17.74 10.44 2.04
N GLU A 67 -18.82 9.73 1.72
CA GLU A 67 -19.13 8.43 2.32
C GLU A 67 -18.30 7.31 1.67
N SER A 68 -17.89 6.32 2.49
CA SER A 68 -17.26 5.11 1.95
C SER A 68 -18.33 4.20 1.33
N PRO A 69 -18.20 3.82 0.05
CA PRO A 69 -19.18 2.93 -0.60
C PRO A 69 -19.19 1.52 0.02
N ARG A 70 -18.13 1.14 0.73
CA ARG A 70 -17.98 -0.19 1.33
C ARG A 70 -18.35 -0.21 2.81
N PHE A 71 -17.94 0.80 3.57
CA PHE A 71 -18.09 0.78 5.02
C PHE A 71 -19.32 1.52 5.52
N LEU A 72 -19.85 2.49 4.76
CA LEU A 72 -21.06 3.28 5.08
C LEU A 72 -21.08 3.76 6.54
N ALA A 73 -19.97 4.33 6.99
CA ALA A 73 -19.77 4.69 8.38
C ALA A 73 -20.63 5.89 8.80
N GLY A 74 -20.80 6.87 7.90
CA GLY A 74 -21.68 8.02 8.15
C GLY A 74 -23.15 7.61 8.26
N GLN A 75 -23.62 6.78 7.34
CA GLN A 75 -24.97 6.21 7.40
C GLN A 75 -25.20 5.46 8.72
N SER A 76 -24.24 4.63 9.13
CA SER A 76 -24.35 3.84 10.36
C SER A 76 -24.34 4.72 11.61
N LEU A 77 -23.55 5.79 11.61
CA LEU A 77 -23.52 6.77 12.69
C LEU A 77 -24.86 7.52 12.82
N LEU A 78 -25.46 7.93 11.71
CA LEU A 78 -26.76 8.60 11.73
C LEU A 78 -27.88 7.64 12.18
N ALA A 79 -27.84 6.38 11.74
CA ALA A 79 -28.76 5.35 12.20
C ALA A 79 -28.62 5.08 13.70
N LEU A 80 -27.39 5.09 14.24
CA LEU A 80 -27.15 5.01 15.68
C LEU A 80 -27.83 6.15 16.43
N PHE A 81 -27.65 7.40 15.97
CA PHE A 81 -28.25 8.54 16.66
C PHE A 81 -29.77 8.52 16.58
N ARG A 82 -30.33 8.08 15.46
CA ARG A 82 -31.77 7.98 15.22
C ARG A 82 -32.42 6.81 15.99
N ASP A 83 -31.88 5.60 15.86
CA ASP A 83 -32.56 4.35 16.25
C ASP A 83 -31.87 3.60 17.39
N GLY A 84 -30.63 3.93 17.72
CA GLY A 84 -29.88 3.29 18.80
C GLY A 84 -29.29 1.94 18.42
N VAL A 85 -29.14 1.09 19.44
CA VAL A 85 -28.47 -0.22 19.36
C VAL A 85 -29.41 -1.31 19.86
N ASP A 86 -29.49 -2.40 19.11
CA ASP A 86 -30.16 -3.62 19.54
C ASP A 86 -29.49 -4.17 20.83
N PRO A 87 -30.23 -4.32 21.93
CA PRO A 87 -29.65 -4.65 23.23
C PRO A 87 -29.02 -6.04 23.27
N GLU A 88 -29.53 -6.99 22.50
CA GLU A 88 -29.06 -8.38 22.47
C GLU A 88 -27.92 -8.54 21.47
N ARG A 89 -28.14 -8.12 20.22
CA ARG A 89 -27.21 -8.30 19.11
C ARG A 89 -26.09 -7.28 19.11
N ARG A 90 -26.23 -6.20 19.89
CA ARG A 90 -25.28 -5.09 19.95
C ARG A 90 -25.07 -4.39 18.61
N ARG A 91 -25.98 -4.61 17.66
CA ARG A 91 -25.95 -4.05 16.30
C ARG A 91 -26.65 -2.70 16.29
N ILE A 92 -26.10 -1.74 15.55
CA ILE A 92 -26.78 -0.48 15.28
C ILE A 92 -28.04 -0.75 14.44
N VAL A 93 -29.19 -0.31 14.95
CA VAL A 93 -30.48 -0.50 14.28
C VAL A 93 -30.51 0.35 13.01
N GLY A 94 -30.96 -0.21 11.89
CA GLY A 94 -31.03 0.50 10.60
C GLY A 94 -29.68 0.78 9.90
N ALA A 95 -28.56 0.29 10.45
CA ALA A 95 -27.24 0.47 9.84
C ALA A 95 -26.96 -0.51 8.69
N ALA A 96 -26.54 0.04 7.55
CA ALA A 96 -26.15 -0.68 6.34
C ALA A 96 -24.62 -0.91 6.24
N GLY A 97 -23.83 -0.28 7.11
CA GLY A 97 -22.37 -0.42 7.11
C GLY A 97 -21.87 -1.83 7.41
N TYR A 98 -20.62 -2.10 7.04
CA TYR A 98 -19.97 -3.38 7.27
C TYR A 98 -19.77 -3.62 8.78
N LEU A 99 -20.34 -4.71 9.28
CA LEU A 99 -20.26 -5.14 10.69
C LEU A 99 -20.55 -4.01 11.70
N PRO A 100 -21.74 -3.39 11.69
CA PRO A 100 -22.06 -2.22 12.51
C PRO A 100 -22.49 -2.64 13.91
N VAL A 101 -21.54 -3.21 14.66
CA VAL A 101 -21.76 -3.76 16.01
C VAL A 101 -20.87 -3.01 17.00
N LEU A 102 -21.48 -2.51 18.08
CA LEU A 102 -20.79 -1.82 19.16
C LEU A 102 -20.65 -2.80 20.33
N ARG A 103 -19.45 -3.31 20.61
CA ARG A 103 -19.20 -4.30 21.66
C ARG A 103 -18.76 -3.69 22.99
N SER A 104 -18.12 -2.53 22.96
CA SER A 104 -17.39 -1.99 24.11
C SER A 104 -18.10 -0.85 24.84
N VAL A 105 -18.93 -0.08 24.13
CA VAL A 105 -19.66 1.09 24.68
C VAL A 105 -20.94 0.66 25.43
N PRO A 106 -21.15 0.99 26.72
CA PRO A 106 -22.40 0.65 27.42
C PRO A 106 -23.66 1.20 26.73
N LEU A 107 -24.77 0.45 26.71
CA LEU A 107 -26.01 0.90 26.02
C LEU A 107 -26.55 2.20 26.61
N HIS A 108 -26.54 2.32 27.94
CA HIS A 108 -26.98 3.53 28.61
C HIS A 108 -26.17 4.75 28.17
N GLU A 109 -24.89 4.57 27.82
CA GLU A 109 -24.04 5.67 27.38
C GLU A 109 -24.37 6.08 25.95
N VAL A 110 -24.66 5.10 25.08
CA VAL A 110 -25.22 5.38 23.76
C VAL A 110 -26.46 6.26 23.89
N GLU A 111 -27.42 5.87 24.74
CA GLU A 111 -28.66 6.63 24.94
C GLU A 111 -28.41 8.04 25.50
N ARG A 112 -27.48 8.18 26.46
CA ARG A 112 -27.06 9.51 26.96
C ARG A 112 -26.49 10.39 25.85
N LEU A 113 -25.65 9.83 24.99
CA LEU A 113 -25.07 10.57 23.87
C LEU A 113 -26.14 10.96 22.85
N ARG A 114 -27.07 10.04 22.53
CA ARG A 114 -28.21 10.29 21.63
C ARG A 114 -29.09 11.44 22.12
N ALA A 115 -29.35 11.50 23.42
CA ALA A 115 -30.16 12.57 24.01
C ALA A 115 -29.41 13.91 24.12
N ARG A 116 -28.08 13.87 24.31
CA ARG A 116 -27.26 15.07 24.56
C ARG A 116 -26.76 15.74 23.28
N VAL A 117 -26.42 14.96 22.26
CA VAL A 117 -25.72 15.43 21.08
C VAL A 117 -26.69 15.51 19.91
N GLU A 118 -26.87 16.72 19.41
CA GLU A 118 -27.64 16.96 18.19
C GLU A 118 -26.77 16.68 16.96
N VAL A 119 -27.27 15.86 16.03
CA VAL A 119 -26.53 15.47 14.82
C VAL A 119 -27.12 16.11 13.58
N VAL A 120 -26.26 16.71 12.76
CA VAL A 120 -26.60 17.26 11.45
C VAL A 120 -26.01 16.37 10.35
N ASP A 121 -26.88 15.83 9.50
CA ASP A 121 -26.48 15.12 8.28
C ASP A 121 -26.17 16.14 7.18
N ALA A 122 -24.89 16.26 6.83
CA ALA A 122 -24.37 17.03 5.72
C ALA A 122 -23.47 16.14 4.84
N ARG A 123 -23.73 14.83 4.79
CA ARG A 123 -22.93 13.90 3.98
C ARG A 123 -22.99 14.28 2.50
N GLY A 124 -21.87 14.10 1.82
CA GLY A 124 -21.69 14.54 0.43
C GLY A 124 -21.20 15.98 0.30
N GLU A 125 -21.49 16.85 1.28
CA GLU A 125 -21.01 18.23 1.27
C GLU A 125 -19.51 18.30 1.60
N ARG A 126 -18.76 19.09 0.82
CA ARG A 126 -17.30 19.24 0.91
C ARG A 126 -16.85 20.70 0.78
N ASP A 127 -17.74 21.64 0.49
CA ASP A 127 -17.44 23.07 0.46
C ASP A 127 -17.26 23.61 1.90
N PRO A 128 -16.07 24.09 2.26
CA PRO A 128 -15.82 24.64 3.59
C PRO A 128 -16.70 25.83 3.95
N LEU A 129 -17.15 26.63 2.97
CA LEU A 129 -18.03 27.77 3.22
C LEU A 129 -19.42 27.31 3.62
N VAL A 130 -19.99 26.34 2.89
CA VAL A 130 -21.29 25.74 3.22
C VAL A 130 -21.24 25.05 4.58
N LEU A 131 -20.17 24.29 4.84
CA LEU A 131 -19.97 23.61 6.12
C LEU A 131 -19.79 24.59 7.28
N GLY A 132 -19.09 25.71 7.05
CA GLY A 132 -18.97 26.82 8.00
C GLY A 132 -20.32 27.39 8.40
N GLU A 133 -21.21 27.60 7.43
CA GLU A 133 -22.57 28.07 7.68
C GLU A 133 -23.42 27.06 8.46
N ILE A 134 -23.27 25.77 8.17
CA ILE A 134 -23.94 24.70 8.92
C ILE A 134 -23.47 24.70 10.39
N VAL A 135 -22.16 24.76 10.63
CA VAL A 135 -21.57 24.85 11.96
C VAL A 135 -22.09 26.09 12.70
N ARG A 136 -22.09 27.26 12.05
CA ARG A 136 -22.58 28.52 12.61
C ARG A 136 -24.06 28.41 13.04
N LYS A 137 -24.92 27.84 12.19
CA LYS A 137 -26.34 27.63 12.48
C LYS A 137 -26.55 26.67 13.65
N LEU A 138 -25.84 25.54 13.67
CA LEU A 138 -25.90 24.59 14.79
C LEU A 138 -25.45 25.25 16.09
N ARG A 139 -24.35 26.01 16.07
CA ARG A 139 -23.81 26.73 17.23
C ARG A 139 -24.84 27.71 17.81
N ALA A 140 -25.51 28.47 16.94
CA ALA A 140 -26.55 29.42 17.38
C ALA A 140 -27.72 28.71 18.07
N ARG A 141 -28.19 27.58 17.52
CA ARG A 141 -29.27 26.78 18.11
C ARG A 141 -28.87 26.18 19.46
N LEU A 142 -27.64 25.68 19.58
CA LEU A 142 -27.11 25.10 20.83
C LEU A 142 -26.93 26.16 21.94
N ARG A 143 -26.55 27.39 21.60
CA ARG A 143 -26.47 28.52 22.55
C ARG A 143 -27.84 28.97 23.05
N ALA A 144 -28.85 28.97 22.17
CA ALA A 144 -30.22 29.30 22.55
C ALA A 144 -30.87 28.20 23.41
N ALA A 145 -30.45 26.95 23.24
CA ALA A 145 -30.93 25.82 24.01
C ALA A 145 -30.30 25.77 25.42
N ARG A 146 -31.15 25.77 26.45
CA ARG A 146 -30.70 25.56 27.85
C ARG A 146 -29.84 24.29 27.94
N PRO A 147 -28.68 24.33 28.62
CA PRO A 147 -27.90 23.12 28.83
C PRO A 147 -28.77 22.07 29.54
N PRO A 148 -28.71 20.79 29.12
CA PRO A 148 -29.37 19.74 29.87
C PRO A 148 -28.87 19.78 31.33
N ALA A 149 -29.78 19.57 32.28
CA ALA A 149 -29.41 19.53 33.68
C ALA A 149 -28.30 18.47 33.89
N PRO A 150 -27.28 18.75 34.72
CA PRO A 150 -26.30 17.74 35.06
C PRO A 150 -27.03 16.54 35.67
N ASP A 151 -26.88 15.37 35.03
CA ASP A 151 -27.57 14.17 35.45
C ASP A 151 -26.99 13.69 36.78
N ALA A 152 -27.72 13.85 37.87
CA ALA A 152 -27.31 13.40 39.20
C ALA A 152 -27.13 11.87 39.28
N ARG A 153 -27.69 11.12 38.33
CA ARG A 153 -27.52 9.65 38.21
C ARG A 153 -26.27 9.24 37.43
N ALA A 154 -25.56 10.19 36.79
CA ALA A 154 -24.33 9.91 36.04
C ALA A 154 -23.20 9.37 36.92
N ALA A 155 -23.21 9.66 38.23
CA ALA A 155 -22.19 9.16 39.15
C ALA A 155 -22.42 7.69 39.60
N SER A 156 -23.62 7.13 39.40
CA SER A 156 -24.01 5.84 40.01
C SER A 156 -24.37 4.73 39.02
N ALA A 157 -24.42 5.01 37.72
CA ALA A 157 -24.76 4.04 36.67
C ALA A 157 -23.60 3.73 35.69
N ASP A 158 -22.36 4.06 36.06
CA ASP A 158 -21.17 3.75 35.25
C ASP A 158 -20.81 2.27 35.36
N GLY A 159 -21.47 1.45 34.56
CA GLY A 159 -20.89 0.18 34.15
C GLY A 159 -19.62 0.48 33.34
N PRO A 160 -18.46 -0.09 33.68
CA PRO A 160 -17.23 0.22 32.97
C PRO A 160 -17.37 -0.17 31.50
N TYR A 161 -16.74 0.62 30.62
CA TYR A 161 -16.47 0.20 29.26
C TYR A 161 -15.94 -1.23 29.27
N ARG A 162 -16.52 -2.12 28.46
CA ARG A 162 -16.01 -3.49 28.40
C ARG A 162 -14.55 -3.43 27.93
N PRO A 163 -13.65 -4.19 28.57
CA PRO A 163 -12.27 -4.28 28.12
C PRO A 163 -12.27 -4.66 26.63
N VAL A 164 -11.59 -3.85 25.82
CA VAL A 164 -11.35 -4.21 24.42
C VAL A 164 -10.26 -5.28 24.46
N PRO A 165 -10.49 -6.48 23.89
CA PRO A 165 -9.45 -7.49 23.81
C PRO A 165 -8.18 -6.90 23.19
N GLY A 166 -7.04 -7.12 23.84
CA GLY A 166 -5.76 -6.66 23.33
C GLY A 166 -5.34 -7.43 22.08
N PHE A 167 -4.58 -6.78 21.19
CA PHE A 167 -3.94 -7.48 20.08
C PHE A 167 -2.93 -8.50 20.61
N ARG A 168 -3.04 -9.77 20.17
CA ARG A 168 -1.94 -10.73 20.31
C ARG A 168 -0.84 -10.35 19.34
N ARG A 169 0.35 -10.01 19.85
CA ARG A 169 1.50 -9.65 19.01
C ARG A 169 2.00 -10.89 18.24
N LEU A 170 2.08 -10.78 16.92
CA LEU A 170 2.75 -11.74 16.06
C LEU A 170 4.14 -11.17 15.72
N ARG A 171 5.21 -11.96 15.90
CA ARG A 171 6.57 -11.55 15.50
C ARG A 171 6.72 -11.75 13.99
N ALA A 172 7.42 -10.82 13.34
CA ALA A 172 7.89 -11.04 11.98
C ALA A 172 8.90 -12.21 11.99
N GLY A 173 8.84 -13.07 10.97
CA GLY A 173 9.71 -14.25 10.88
C GLY A 173 9.40 -15.22 9.73
N GLY A 174 8.51 -14.85 8.81
CA GLY A 174 8.31 -15.63 7.58
C GLY A 174 9.61 -15.67 6.78
N ARG A 175 9.94 -16.84 6.24
CA ARG A 175 11.08 -17.03 5.33
C ARG A 175 10.53 -17.29 3.93
N ARG A 176 11.23 -16.76 2.91
CA ARG A 176 11.01 -17.23 1.54
C ARG A 176 11.34 -18.73 1.53
N VAL A 177 10.46 -19.54 0.94
CA VAL A 177 10.84 -20.91 0.61
C VAL A 177 11.82 -20.78 -0.55
N GLY A 178 13.02 -21.32 -0.41
CA GLY A 178 13.99 -21.31 -1.51
C GLY A 178 13.47 -22.15 -2.68
N LEU A 179 14.00 -21.92 -3.89
CA LEU A 179 13.66 -22.66 -5.13
C LEU A 179 13.84 -24.20 -5.03
N SER A 180 14.23 -24.75 -3.88
CA SER A 180 14.61 -26.14 -3.66
C SER A 180 13.43 -27.10 -3.39
N GLN A 181 12.20 -26.66 -3.58
CA GLN A 181 11.02 -27.54 -3.52
C GLN A 181 10.20 -27.34 -4.79
N VAL A 182 10.53 -28.13 -5.82
CA VAL A 182 9.75 -28.35 -7.06
C VAL A 182 8.93 -27.12 -7.42
N LEU A 183 9.58 -26.12 -7.98
CA LEU A 183 8.84 -25.03 -8.58
C LEU A 183 8.12 -25.58 -9.81
N ASP A 184 6.87 -25.23 -9.97
CA ASP A 184 6.22 -25.30 -11.28
C ASP A 184 6.68 -24.07 -12.07
N GLY A 185 7.98 -23.96 -12.36
CA GLY A 185 8.53 -22.88 -13.18
C GLY A 185 8.86 -21.55 -12.49
N PHE A 186 9.09 -20.51 -13.29
CA PHE A 186 9.48 -19.17 -12.84
C PHE A 186 8.75 -18.05 -13.56
N VAL A 187 8.73 -16.88 -12.92
CA VAL A 187 8.01 -15.69 -13.40
C VAL A 187 8.96 -14.53 -13.61
N VAL A 188 8.88 -13.93 -14.79
CA VAL A 188 9.61 -12.72 -15.21
C VAL A 188 8.64 -11.56 -15.32
N ILE A 189 8.93 -10.46 -14.62
CA ILE A 189 8.16 -9.23 -14.68
C ILE A 189 8.98 -8.15 -15.39
N SER A 190 8.35 -7.46 -16.34
CA SER A 190 8.94 -6.34 -17.07
C SER A 190 7.94 -5.20 -17.25
N LEU A 191 8.44 -4.03 -17.69
CA LEU A 191 7.63 -2.84 -17.93
C LEU A 191 7.62 -2.48 -19.41
N ASP A 192 6.45 -2.53 -20.03
CA ASP A 192 6.20 -1.91 -21.32
C ASP A 192 5.79 -0.44 -21.09
N ARG A 193 6.81 0.43 -21.03
CA ARG A 193 6.61 1.85 -20.73
C ARG A 193 5.86 2.59 -21.84
N ARG A 194 6.03 2.17 -23.10
CA ARG A 194 5.33 2.77 -24.25
C ARG A 194 3.83 2.53 -24.14
N ALA A 195 3.42 1.29 -23.86
CA ALA A 195 2.01 0.95 -23.64
C ALA A 195 1.52 1.20 -22.20
N ARG A 196 2.39 1.73 -21.33
CA ARG A 196 2.13 2.02 -19.91
C ARG A 196 1.53 0.81 -19.16
N ARG A 197 2.15 -0.36 -19.31
CA ARG A 197 1.69 -1.60 -18.67
C ARG A 197 2.85 -2.45 -18.13
N ILE A 198 2.54 -3.27 -17.14
CA ILE A 198 3.38 -4.35 -16.64
C ILE A 198 3.15 -5.55 -17.55
N VAL A 199 4.22 -6.26 -17.88
CA VAL A 199 4.18 -7.54 -18.59
C VAL A 199 4.75 -8.61 -17.67
N LEU A 200 4.02 -9.71 -17.53
CA LEU A 200 4.42 -10.85 -16.73
C LEU A 200 4.47 -12.07 -17.65
N ARG A 201 5.57 -12.81 -17.59
CA ARG A 201 5.75 -14.07 -18.32
C ARG A 201 6.07 -15.19 -17.33
N HIS A 202 5.41 -16.32 -17.52
CA HIS A 202 5.59 -17.52 -16.73
C HIS A 202 6.11 -18.63 -17.64
N TYR A 203 7.16 -19.30 -17.18
CA TYR A 203 7.84 -20.39 -17.85
C TYR A 203 7.88 -21.59 -16.92
N ASP A 204 7.87 -22.81 -17.45
CA ASP A 204 8.19 -24.02 -16.68
C ASP A 204 9.70 -24.08 -16.34
N ASP A 205 10.10 -25.07 -15.53
CA ASP A 205 11.50 -25.30 -15.14
C ASP A 205 12.42 -25.62 -16.34
N ASP A 206 11.86 -26.08 -17.46
CA ASP A 206 12.56 -26.36 -18.71
C ASP A 206 12.60 -25.16 -19.67
N LEU A 207 12.27 -23.96 -19.16
CA LEU A 207 12.17 -22.70 -19.92
C LEU A 207 11.00 -22.66 -20.92
N THR A 208 10.09 -23.64 -20.92
CA THR A 208 8.92 -23.61 -21.81
C THR A 208 7.97 -22.47 -21.42
N PRO A 209 7.62 -21.54 -22.32
CA PRO A 209 6.66 -20.48 -22.03
C PRO A 209 5.26 -21.04 -21.81
N ARG A 210 4.61 -20.64 -20.71
CA ARG A 210 3.26 -21.14 -20.36
C ARG A 210 2.19 -20.07 -20.38
N HIS A 211 2.46 -18.93 -19.76
CA HIS A 211 1.46 -17.87 -19.65
C HIS A 211 2.11 -16.50 -19.82
N GLU A 212 1.40 -15.60 -20.52
CA GLU A 212 1.73 -14.18 -20.54
C GLU A 212 0.53 -13.38 -20.04
N MET A 213 0.79 -12.35 -19.25
CA MET A 213 -0.22 -11.43 -18.74
C MET A 213 0.28 -10.00 -18.83
N ALA A 214 -0.56 -9.10 -19.33
CA ALA A 214 -0.30 -7.67 -19.29
C ALA A 214 -1.37 -6.95 -18.47
N GLY A 215 -0.95 -5.97 -17.67
CA GLY A 215 -1.87 -5.23 -16.81
C GLY A 215 -1.26 -3.97 -16.21
N VAL A 216 -2.10 -3.16 -15.58
CA VAL A 216 -1.67 -1.89 -14.94
C VAL A 216 -1.86 -1.89 -13.42
N ARG A 217 -2.48 -2.95 -12.86
CA ARG A 217 -2.78 -3.08 -11.44
C ARG A 217 -2.24 -4.39 -10.90
N ALA A 218 -1.31 -4.32 -9.96
CA ALA A 218 -0.62 -5.47 -9.36
C ALA A 218 -1.60 -6.47 -8.75
N GLU A 219 -2.58 -5.99 -7.98
CA GLU A 219 -3.60 -6.83 -7.34
C GLU A 219 -4.38 -7.67 -8.36
N SER A 220 -4.80 -7.05 -9.47
CA SER A 220 -5.55 -7.74 -10.51
C SER A 220 -4.71 -8.83 -11.18
N MET A 221 -3.42 -8.57 -11.39
CA MET A 221 -2.51 -9.52 -12.02
C MET A 221 -2.23 -10.71 -11.09
N LEU A 222 -1.95 -10.44 -9.81
CA LEU A 222 -1.77 -11.49 -8.80
C LEU A 222 -3.01 -12.39 -8.68
N LEU A 223 -4.21 -11.80 -8.64
CA LEU A 223 -5.47 -12.56 -8.62
C LEU A 223 -5.67 -13.39 -9.90
N GLY A 224 -5.15 -12.92 -11.04
CA GLY A 224 -5.13 -13.68 -12.29
C GLY A 224 -4.27 -14.94 -12.19
N LEU A 225 -3.06 -14.81 -11.63
CA LEU A 225 -2.14 -15.95 -11.42
C LEU A 225 -2.72 -17.00 -10.45
N LEU A 226 -3.31 -16.54 -9.34
CA LEU A 226 -3.97 -17.41 -8.37
C LEU A 226 -5.16 -18.14 -8.98
N ARG A 227 -5.97 -17.44 -9.80
CA ARG A 227 -7.10 -18.05 -10.50
C ARG A 227 -6.66 -19.07 -11.55
N ALA A 228 -5.55 -18.81 -12.23
CA ALA A 228 -4.97 -19.72 -13.22
C ALA A 228 -4.25 -20.92 -12.59
N GLY A 229 -4.09 -20.94 -11.27
CA GLY A 229 -3.37 -22.01 -10.56
C GLY A 229 -1.86 -21.99 -10.77
N VAL A 230 -1.30 -20.89 -11.30
CA VAL A 230 0.15 -20.72 -11.53
C VAL A 230 0.90 -20.61 -10.20
N ILE A 231 0.26 -20.01 -9.19
CA ILE A 231 0.82 -19.90 -7.84
C ILE A 231 -0.16 -20.54 -6.87
N THR A 232 0.31 -21.52 -6.12
CA THR A 232 -0.48 -22.24 -5.12
C THR A 232 0.02 -21.98 -3.70
N ASP A 233 1.31 -21.65 -3.54
CA ASP A 233 1.93 -21.38 -2.25
C ASP A 233 1.76 -19.91 -1.79
N PRO A 234 1.32 -19.66 -0.53
CA PRO A 234 1.17 -18.32 0.00
C PRO A 234 2.46 -17.48 0.07
N SER A 235 3.65 -18.10 0.21
CA SER A 235 4.94 -17.39 0.24
C SER A 235 5.26 -16.82 -1.15
N HIS A 236 5.08 -17.63 -2.20
CA HIS A 236 5.23 -17.19 -3.59
C HIS A 236 4.20 -16.11 -3.97
N ALA A 237 2.95 -16.26 -3.54
CA ALA A 237 1.92 -15.24 -3.76
C ALA A 237 2.29 -13.90 -3.08
N GLY A 238 2.84 -13.96 -1.86
CA GLY A 238 3.33 -12.78 -1.14
C GLY A 238 4.51 -12.10 -1.83
N TYR A 239 5.47 -12.87 -2.32
CA TYR A 239 6.61 -12.38 -3.09
C TYR A 239 6.16 -11.70 -4.40
N LEU A 240 5.40 -12.40 -5.25
CA LEU A 240 4.97 -11.88 -6.54
C LEU A 240 4.03 -10.68 -6.39
N GLY A 241 3.17 -10.67 -5.36
CA GLY A 241 2.40 -9.47 -5.02
C GLY A 241 3.27 -8.26 -4.71
N GLY A 242 4.38 -8.46 -4.00
CA GLY A 242 5.39 -7.43 -3.73
C GLY A 242 6.06 -6.92 -5.00
N GLU A 243 6.54 -7.84 -5.85
CA GLU A 243 7.21 -7.49 -7.12
C GLU A 243 6.29 -6.80 -8.12
N LEU A 244 5.04 -7.27 -8.28
CA LEU A 244 4.04 -6.61 -9.12
C LEU A 244 3.69 -5.21 -8.60
N THR A 245 3.59 -5.02 -7.28
CA THR A 245 3.33 -3.70 -6.68
C THR A 245 4.51 -2.75 -6.88
N LYS A 246 5.74 -3.29 -6.82
CA LYS A 246 6.98 -2.58 -7.12
C LYS A 246 6.99 -2.12 -8.59
N ALA A 247 6.64 -3.01 -9.51
CA ALA A 247 6.50 -2.72 -10.94
C ALA A 247 5.42 -1.65 -11.21
N GLU A 248 4.23 -1.78 -10.60
CA GLU A 248 3.15 -0.79 -10.72
C GLU A 248 3.59 0.60 -10.23
N THR A 249 4.27 0.63 -9.09
CA THR A 249 4.79 1.89 -8.51
C THR A 249 5.84 2.52 -9.42
N ALA A 250 6.78 1.72 -9.92
CA ALA A 250 7.82 2.17 -10.84
C ALA A 250 7.25 2.73 -12.14
N LEU A 251 6.25 2.05 -12.71
CA LEU A 251 5.54 2.49 -13.90
C LEU A 251 4.78 3.80 -13.67
N ARG A 252 4.09 3.93 -12.53
CA ARG A 252 3.30 5.12 -12.19
C ARG A 252 4.17 6.35 -11.92
N LEU A 253 5.33 6.15 -11.28
CA LEU A 253 6.23 7.22 -10.86
C LEU A 253 7.40 7.45 -11.83
N GLY A 254 7.50 6.66 -12.90
CA GLY A 254 8.61 6.76 -13.86
C GLY A 254 9.96 6.27 -13.32
N LEU A 255 9.99 5.43 -12.28
CA LEU A 255 11.23 4.91 -11.68
C LEU A 255 11.76 3.70 -12.45
N PRO A 256 13.08 3.42 -12.45
CA PRO A 256 13.60 2.16 -12.95
C PRO A 256 13.04 0.98 -12.15
N TYR A 257 12.83 -0.15 -12.84
CA TYR A 257 12.37 -1.39 -12.23
C TYR A 257 13.29 -2.52 -12.67
N VAL A 258 13.78 -3.26 -11.68
CA VAL A 258 14.45 -4.54 -11.86
C VAL A 258 13.88 -5.46 -10.78
N GLN A 259 13.57 -6.70 -11.16
CA GLN A 259 13.01 -7.69 -10.22
C GLN A 259 14.03 -7.97 -9.10
N ASP A 260 13.55 -8.22 -7.88
CA ASP A 260 14.37 -8.40 -6.66
C ASP A 260 15.26 -7.21 -6.23
N VAL A 261 15.43 -6.19 -7.07
CA VAL A 261 16.18 -4.97 -6.73
C VAL A 261 15.23 -3.92 -6.12
N PRO A 262 15.61 -3.23 -5.03
CA PRO A 262 14.83 -2.14 -4.47
C PRO A 262 14.64 -0.96 -5.45
N LEU A 263 13.50 -0.28 -5.38
CA LEU A 263 13.30 0.96 -6.13
C LEU A 263 14.24 2.06 -5.61
N ARG A 264 14.84 2.80 -6.54
CA ARG A 264 15.69 3.95 -6.25
C ARG A 264 14.98 5.25 -6.64
N ALA A 265 15.28 6.33 -5.92
CA ALA A 265 14.81 7.66 -6.28
C ALA A 265 15.50 8.13 -7.58
N PRO A 266 14.83 8.92 -8.43
CA PRO A 266 15.50 9.53 -9.58
C PRO A 266 16.57 10.52 -9.09
N GLY A 267 17.75 10.59 -9.72
CA GLY A 267 18.70 11.67 -9.46
C GLY A 267 19.76 11.40 -8.37
N ARG A 268 20.04 10.15 -8.00
CA ARG A 268 21.24 9.83 -7.19
C ARG A 268 22.38 9.40 -8.13
N PRO A 269 23.62 9.89 -7.93
CA PRO A 269 24.73 9.59 -8.83
C PRO A 269 24.94 8.08 -8.95
N GLY A 270 24.94 7.61 -10.20
CA GLY A 270 24.54 6.27 -10.64
C GLY A 270 23.49 6.33 -11.76
N ASP A 271 23.03 7.53 -12.13
CA ASP A 271 22.20 7.81 -13.31
C ASP A 271 22.96 7.52 -14.63
N ALA A 272 23.14 6.25 -14.96
CA ALA A 272 23.17 5.79 -16.34
C ALA A 272 21.84 5.10 -16.61
N VAL A 273 20.90 5.87 -17.16
CA VAL A 273 19.80 5.30 -17.92
C VAL A 273 20.46 4.54 -19.07
N LEU A 274 20.37 3.20 -19.12
CA LEU A 274 20.62 2.48 -20.37
C LEU A 274 19.69 3.09 -21.42
N PRO A 275 20.20 3.78 -22.45
CA PRO A 275 19.35 4.34 -23.47
C PRO A 275 18.71 3.17 -24.22
N GLY A 276 17.38 3.11 -24.19
CA GLY A 276 16.66 2.20 -25.07
C GLY A 276 17.09 2.46 -26.51
N HIS A 277 17.52 1.40 -27.20
CA HIS A 277 17.95 1.46 -28.59
C HIS A 277 16.89 2.16 -29.45
N ALA A 278 17.11 3.44 -29.73
CA ALA A 278 16.56 4.10 -30.88
C ALA A 278 17.27 3.51 -32.09
N ARG A 279 16.51 2.95 -33.04
CA ARG A 279 17.02 2.66 -34.37
C ARG A 279 17.38 3.99 -35.00
N GLU A 280 18.66 4.35 -35.00
CA GLU A 280 19.19 5.39 -35.88
C GLU A 280 19.60 4.74 -37.20
N GLU A 281 19.05 5.30 -38.27
CA GLU A 281 19.38 4.98 -39.65
C GLU A 281 20.81 5.44 -39.94
N ASN A 282 21.67 4.51 -40.36
CA ASN A 282 23.06 4.77 -40.74
C ASN A 282 23.13 5.29 -42.18
N PRO A 283 23.79 6.44 -42.47
CA PRO A 283 24.37 6.66 -43.77
C PRO A 283 25.85 6.24 -43.76
N ALA A 284 26.10 5.17 -44.52
CA ALA A 284 27.36 4.81 -45.18
C ALA A 284 28.68 5.08 -44.42
N MET A 285 29.32 4.00 -43.96
CA MET A 285 30.77 3.83 -44.04
C MET A 285 31.17 2.36 -43.83
N THR A 286 31.70 1.76 -44.90
CA THR A 286 32.74 0.72 -44.98
C THR A 286 32.62 -0.57 -44.16
N GLU A 287 32.59 -1.67 -44.91
CA GLU A 287 32.77 -3.06 -44.50
C GLU A 287 33.98 -3.26 -43.56
N ALA A 288 33.72 -3.76 -42.35
CA ALA A 288 34.67 -4.51 -41.54
C ALA A 288 33.89 -5.51 -40.67
N SER A 289 34.23 -6.80 -40.76
CA SER A 289 33.71 -7.85 -39.88
C SER A 289 33.92 -7.50 -38.40
N PRO A 290 33.02 -7.89 -37.47
CA PRO A 290 33.21 -7.62 -36.06
C PRO A 290 34.42 -8.41 -35.54
N GLY A 291 35.44 -7.71 -35.04
CA GLY A 291 36.55 -8.32 -34.31
C GLY A 291 36.07 -8.81 -32.94
N GLN A 292 36.54 -9.99 -32.52
CA GLN A 292 36.23 -10.57 -31.22
C GLN A 292 36.64 -9.62 -30.07
N PRO A 293 35.83 -9.50 -29.00
CA PRO A 293 36.17 -8.67 -27.84
C PRO A 293 37.42 -9.19 -27.15
N SER A 294 38.27 -8.30 -26.65
CA SER A 294 39.42 -8.66 -25.83
C SER A 294 38.99 -9.16 -24.44
N MET A 295 39.86 -9.91 -23.75
CA MET A 295 39.60 -10.40 -22.38
C MET A 295 39.20 -9.27 -21.42
N ALA A 296 39.81 -8.08 -21.56
CA ALA A 296 39.48 -6.94 -20.73
C ALA A 296 38.06 -6.42 -20.98
N GLU A 297 37.61 -6.42 -22.24
CA GLU A 297 36.24 -6.04 -22.62
C GLU A 297 35.23 -7.10 -22.15
N PHE A 298 35.58 -8.38 -22.25
CA PHE A 298 34.77 -9.48 -21.74
C PHE A 298 34.56 -9.39 -20.22
N LEU A 299 35.65 -9.23 -19.45
CA LEU A 299 35.56 -9.08 -17.99
C LEU A 299 34.74 -7.85 -17.59
N THR A 300 34.88 -6.75 -18.33
CA THR A 300 34.08 -5.54 -18.11
C THR A 300 32.60 -5.82 -18.33
N ALA A 301 32.24 -6.51 -19.41
CA ALA A 301 30.85 -6.89 -19.70
C ALA A 301 30.27 -7.81 -18.62
N VAL A 302 31.03 -8.78 -18.12
CA VAL A 302 30.61 -9.67 -17.02
C VAL A 302 30.40 -8.92 -15.72
N VAL A 303 31.33 -8.02 -15.34
CA VAL A 303 31.23 -7.20 -14.12
C VAL A 303 30.04 -6.24 -14.19
N THR A 304 29.84 -5.58 -15.32
CA THR A 304 28.71 -4.67 -15.56
C THR A 304 27.39 -5.44 -15.57
N GLY A 305 27.33 -6.58 -16.28
CA GLY A 305 26.16 -7.44 -16.39
C GLY A 305 25.68 -8.02 -15.06
N LEU A 306 26.61 -8.38 -14.17
CA LEU A 306 26.32 -8.88 -12.83
C LEU A 306 26.07 -7.76 -11.80
N GLY A 307 26.19 -6.49 -12.20
CA GLY A 307 26.06 -5.32 -11.32
C GLY A 307 27.13 -5.27 -10.22
N LEU A 308 28.34 -5.73 -10.52
CA LEU A 308 29.49 -5.82 -9.61
C LEU A 308 30.47 -4.65 -9.75
N GLU A 309 29.98 -3.47 -10.16
CA GLU A 309 30.80 -2.28 -10.45
C GLU A 309 31.84 -2.00 -9.33
N GLY A 310 33.12 -1.94 -9.72
CA GLY A 310 34.25 -1.75 -8.79
C GLY A 310 34.86 -3.04 -8.22
N THR A 311 34.38 -4.22 -8.64
CA THR A 311 34.96 -5.52 -8.30
C THR A 311 35.91 -5.98 -9.40
N GLU A 312 37.17 -6.25 -9.05
CA GLU A 312 38.09 -6.95 -9.95
C GLU A 312 37.84 -8.46 -9.84
N LEU A 313 37.53 -9.10 -10.97
CA LEU A 313 37.44 -10.55 -11.07
C LEU A 313 38.79 -11.11 -11.47
N ASP A 314 39.25 -12.12 -10.74
CA ASP A 314 40.40 -12.94 -11.12
C ASP A 314 39.99 -13.84 -12.31
N PRO A 315 40.68 -13.76 -13.46
CA PRO A 315 40.29 -14.52 -14.64
C PRO A 315 40.42 -16.04 -14.46
N ASP A 316 41.25 -16.51 -13.53
CA ASP A 316 41.56 -17.92 -13.36
C ASP A 316 40.72 -18.60 -12.24
N VAL A 317 39.94 -17.83 -11.50
CA VAL A 317 39.16 -18.34 -10.36
C VAL A 317 37.68 -18.51 -10.75
N PRO A 318 36.99 -19.59 -10.33
CA PRO A 318 35.58 -19.80 -10.67
C PRO A 318 34.66 -18.67 -10.21
N LEU A 319 33.76 -18.20 -11.07
CA LEU A 319 32.86 -17.08 -10.79
C LEU A 319 32.02 -17.26 -9.52
N GLY A 320 31.54 -18.49 -9.25
CA GLY A 320 30.73 -18.78 -8.06
C GLY A 320 31.51 -18.74 -6.73
N SER A 321 32.84 -18.70 -6.79
CA SER A 321 33.70 -18.57 -5.60
C SER A 321 34.16 -17.13 -5.35
N GLN A 322 34.18 -16.31 -6.40
CA GLN A 322 34.56 -14.90 -6.34
C GLN A 322 33.36 -13.99 -6.07
N VAL A 323 32.17 -14.46 -6.45
CA VAL A 323 30.96 -13.67 -6.36
C VAL A 323 29.94 -14.41 -5.50
N SER A 324 29.46 -13.74 -4.44
CA SER A 324 28.40 -14.24 -3.56
C SER A 324 27.03 -14.12 -4.24
N VAL A 325 26.85 -14.80 -5.37
CA VAL A 325 25.66 -14.67 -6.22
C VAL A 325 24.57 -15.64 -5.77
N GLU A 326 23.37 -15.12 -5.53
CA GLU A 326 22.15 -15.94 -5.54
C GLU A 326 21.94 -16.51 -6.96
N SER A 327 21.47 -17.75 -7.09
CA SER A 327 21.36 -18.47 -8.39
C SER A 327 20.65 -17.71 -9.52
N VAL A 328 19.87 -16.68 -9.20
CA VAL A 328 19.16 -15.80 -10.15
C VAL A 328 20.12 -14.98 -11.01
N ARG A 329 21.22 -14.43 -10.48
CA ARG A 329 22.12 -13.62 -11.33
C ARG A 329 23.02 -14.46 -12.23
N MET A 330 23.12 -15.77 -11.99
CA MET A 330 23.79 -16.70 -12.91
C MET A 330 22.97 -16.90 -14.19
N ILE A 331 21.64 -16.82 -14.09
CA ILE A 331 20.72 -16.88 -15.23
C ILE A 331 20.79 -15.55 -16.00
N GLU A 332 20.82 -14.41 -15.30
CA GLU A 332 21.03 -13.10 -15.94
C GLU A 332 22.38 -13.02 -16.69
N LEU A 333 23.44 -13.61 -16.11
CA LEU A 333 24.72 -13.73 -16.79
C LEU A 333 24.63 -14.61 -18.03
N ALA A 334 23.98 -15.77 -17.97
CA ALA A 334 23.79 -16.63 -19.13
C ALA A 334 23.10 -15.88 -20.29
N ILE A 335 22.00 -15.18 -19.98
CA ILE A 335 21.25 -14.38 -20.95
C ILE A 335 22.10 -13.25 -21.52
N LEU A 336 22.85 -12.52 -20.70
CA LEU A 336 23.72 -11.44 -21.17
C LEU A 336 24.84 -11.96 -22.08
N LEU A 337 25.46 -13.08 -21.70
CA LEU A 337 26.49 -13.73 -22.51
C LEU A 337 25.94 -14.16 -23.88
N GLU A 338 24.75 -14.78 -23.92
CA GLU A 338 24.13 -15.25 -25.17
C GLU A 338 23.58 -14.10 -26.03
N GLU A 339 22.87 -13.13 -25.44
CA GLU A 339 22.17 -12.07 -26.18
C GLU A 339 23.04 -10.86 -26.53
N GLU A 340 23.94 -10.43 -25.63
CA GLU A 340 24.77 -9.23 -25.87
C GLU A 340 26.13 -9.58 -26.48
N LEU A 341 26.71 -10.74 -26.12
CA LEU A 341 28.02 -11.18 -26.63
C LEU A 341 27.91 -12.28 -27.70
N GLY A 342 26.70 -12.76 -28.01
CA GLY A 342 26.45 -13.73 -29.08
C GLY A 342 27.00 -15.13 -28.79
N LEU A 343 27.12 -15.50 -27.52
CA LEU A 343 27.61 -16.81 -27.10
C LEU A 343 26.58 -17.91 -27.34
N ASP A 344 27.07 -19.07 -27.76
CA ASP A 344 26.31 -20.32 -27.73
C ASP A 344 26.82 -21.14 -26.55
N LEU A 345 26.20 -20.98 -25.37
CA LEU A 345 26.63 -21.66 -24.16
C LEU A 345 26.16 -23.13 -24.18
N PRO A 346 27.03 -24.10 -23.86
CA PRO A 346 26.62 -25.50 -23.75
C PRO A 346 25.48 -25.66 -22.72
N PRO A 347 24.46 -26.48 -23.01
CA PRO A 347 23.29 -26.62 -22.14
C PRO A 347 23.58 -27.25 -20.77
N ASP A 348 24.76 -27.86 -20.59
CA ASP A 348 25.25 -28.47 -19.36
C ASP A 348 26.30 -27.62 -18.62
N LEU A 349 26.58 -26.40 -19.10
CA LEU A 349 27.58 -25.52 -18.53
C LEU A 349 27.16 -24.96 -17.16
N ASP A 350 27.84 -25.38 -16.08
CA ASP A 350 27.67 -24.79 -14.74
C ASP A 350 28.52 -23.53 -14.61
N LEU A 351 27.97 -22.38 -15.01
CA LEU A 351 28.64 -21.07 -14.98
C LEU A 351 29.27 -20.71 -13.62
N ARG A 352 28.83 -21.33 -12.52
CA ARG A 352 29.41 -21.10 -11.19
C ARG A 352 30.79 -21.73 -11.02
N LYS A 353 31.05 -22.81 -11.75
CA LYS A 353 32.31 -23.57 -11.68
C LYS A 353 33.33 -23.12 -12.72
N CYS A 354 32.89 -22.37 -13.73
CA CYS A 354 33.77 -21.85 -14.77
C CYS A 354 34.45 -20.56 -14.33
N SER A 355 35.73 -20.43 -14.67
CA SER A 355 36.46 -19.17 -14.56
C SER A 355 36.15 -18.25 -15.75
N PRO A 356 36.33 -16.92 -15.63
CA PRO A 356 36.23 -16.03 -16.78
C PRO A 356 37.16 -16.41 -17.94
N GLN A 357 38.36 -16.92 -17.66
CA GLN A 357 39.31 -17.40 -18.67
C GLN A 357 38.76 -18.60 -19.45
N GLU A 358 38.08 -19.55 -18.78
CA GLU A 358 37.46 -20.71 -19.43
C GLU A 358 36.27 -20.32 -20.31
N LEU A 359 35.44 -19.38 -19.84
CA LEU A 359 34.31 -18.83 -20.60
C LEU A 359 34.77 -18.04 -21.83
N TYR A 360 35.85 -17.27 -21.69
CA TYR A 360 36.48 -16.58 -22.81
C TYR A 360 37.21 -17.54 -23.75
N GLY A 361 37.82 -18.61 -23.24
CA GLY A 361 38.42 -19.65 -24.07
C GLY A 361 37.40 -20.28 -25.02
N ALA A 362 36.18 -20.53 -24.54
CA ALA A 362 35.06 -21.04 -25.34
C ALA A 362 34.55 -20.04 -26.41
N LEU A 363 34.82 -18.73 -26.28
CA LEU A 363 34.55 -17.71 -27.31
C LEU A 363 35.55 -17.72 -28.47
N THR A 364 36.77 -18.22 -28.21
CA THR A 364 37.93 -18.07 -29.12
C THR A 364 38.34 -19.37 -29.80
N ALA A 365 37.71 -20.49 -29.44
CA ALA A 365 37.84 -21.80 -30.08
C ALA A 365 36.83 -21.94 -31.22
#